data_AF-A0A845M550-F1
#
_entry.id   AF-A0A845M550-F1
#
_cell.length_a   1.000
_cell.length_b   1.000
_cell.length_c   1.000
_cell.angle_alpha   90.00
_cell.angle_beta   90.00
_cell.angle_gamma   90.00
#
_symmetry.space_group_name_H-M   'P 1'
#
loop_
_entity.id
_entity.type
_entity.pdbx_description
1 polymer ?
#
loop_
_entity_poly.entity_id
_entity_poly.type
_entity_poly.pdbx_seq_one_letter_code
_entity_poly.pdbx_strand_id
1 'polypeptide(L)' 'MMRYLITGANRGIGAVLARAAEERGHSVIRHGRTKRGVICDLAERLDDSGKFFRFSGGERAF' A
#
# COMPACT_ATOMS: atom_id res chain seq x y z
N MET A 1 -12.81 -3.01 -12.18
CA MET A 1 -11.35 -2.84 -12.04
C MET A 1 -11.08 -1.54 -11.28
N MET A 2 -10.61 -1.62 -10.03
CA MET A 2 -10.28 -0.45 -9.17
C MET A 2 -8.83 -0.56 -8.69
N ARG A 3 -8.26 0.53 -8.15
CA ARG A 3 -6.86 0.60 -7.74
C ARG A 3 -6.74 0.85 -6.24
N TYR A 4 -6.12 -0.08 -5.50
CA TYR A 4 -5.98 -0.02 -4.04
C TYR A 4 -4.53 0.18 -3.63
N LEU A 5 -4.32 1.02 -2.60
CA LEU A 5 -3.09 1.04 -1.82
C LEU A 5 -3.36 0.33 -0.49
N ILE A 6 -2.61 -0.74 -0.20
CA ILE A 6 -2.71 -1.48 1.05
C ILE A 6 -1.37 -1.49 1.76
N THR A 7 -1.31 -0.79 2.90
CA THR A 7 -0.16 -0.75 3.80
C THR A 7 -0.18 -1.93 4.78
N GLY A 8 0.99 -2.37 5.26
CA GLY A 8 1.08 -3.54 6.13
C GLY A 8 0.79 -4.85 5.40
N ALA A 9 0.84 -4.86 4.06
CA ALA A 9 0.48 -6.00 3.22
C ALA A 9 1.55 -7.10 3.15
N ASN A 10 2.53 -7.09 4.05
CA ASN A 10 3.61 -8.08 4.09
C ASN A 10 3.15 -9.41 4.72
N ARG A 11 2.15 -9.37 5.60
CA ARG A 11 1.57 -10.56 6.28
C ARG A 11 0.19 -10.28 6.85
N GLY A 12 -0.48 -11.31 7.35
CA GLY A 12 -1.73 -11.20 8.09
C GLY A 12 -2.86 -10.58 7.27
N ILE A 13 -3.67 -9.73 7.91
CA ILE A 13 -4.89 -9.16 7.32
C ILE A 13 -4.60 -8.38 6.04
N GLY A 14 -3.55 -7.54 6.02
CA GLY A 14 -3.21 -6.74 4.84
C GLY A 14 -2.86 -7.59 3.61
N ALA A 15 -2.19 -8.73 3.82
CA ALA A 15 -1.86 -9.66 2.74
C ALA A 15 -3.11 -10.37 2.19
N VAL A 16 -4.00 -10.82 3.07
CA VAL A 16 -5.27 -11.46 2.68
C VAL A 16 -6.17 -10.48 1.93
N LEU A 17 -6.26 -9.23 2.40
CA LEU A 17 -7.06 -8.19 1.75
C LEU A 17 -6.54 -7.89 0.34
N ALA A 18 -5.22 -7.76 0.19
CA ALA A 18 -4.59 -7.52 -1.10
C ALA A 18 -4.85 -8.65 -2.09
N ARG A 19 -4.71 -9.91 -1.64
CA ARG A 19 -5.03 -11.08 -2.46
C ARG A 19 -6.52 -11.09 -2.87
N ALA A 20 -7.42 -10.86 -1.93
CA ALA A 20 -8.86 -10.83 -2.19
C ALA A 20 -9.29 -9.73 -3.18
N ALA A 21 -8.58 -8.60 -3.20
CA ALA A 21 -8.79 -7.54 -4.16
C ALA A 21 -8.26 -7.90 -5.55
N GLU A 22 -7.07 -8.52 -5.64
CA GLU A 22 -6.52 -9.00 -6.91
C GLU A 22 -7.37 -10.10 -7.54
N GLU A 23 -7.84 -11.07 -6.75
CA GLU A 23 -8.75 -12.14 -7.20
C GLU A 23 -10.07 -11.57 -7.77
N ARG A 24 -10.47 -10.36 -7.37
CA ARG A 24 -11.63 -9.63 -7.92
C ARG A 24 -11.29 -8.79 -9.17
N GLY A 25 -10.08 -8.93 -9.71
CA GLY A 25 -9.63 -8.15 -10.85
C GLY A 25 -9.44 -6.68 -10.50
N HIS A 26 -8.80 -6.41 -9.36
CA HIS A 26 -8.37 -5.06 -8.99
C HIS A 26 -6.84 -4.95 -9.03
N SER A 27 -6.34 -3.76 -9.32
CA SER A 27 -4.91 -3.47 -9.24
C SER A 27 -4.56 -3.07 -7.81
N VAL A 28 -3.58 -3.75 -7.20
CA VAL A 28 -3.21 -3.51 -5.80
C VAL A 28 -1.74 -3.12 -5.71
N ILE A 29 -1.47 -1.99 -5.05
CA ILE A 29 -0.13 -1.59 -4.64
C ILE A 29 0.04 -1.98 -3.18
N ARG A 30 0.94 -2.93 -2.92
CA ARG A 30 1.26 -3.40 -1.56
C ARG A 30 2.43 -2.60 -0.99
N HIS A 31 2.35 -2.25 0.30
CA HIS A 31 3.44 -1.56 0.99
C HIS A 31 3.68 -2.12 2.40
N GLY A 32 4.95 -2.11 2.84
CA GLY A 32 5.36 -2.60 4.16
C GLY A 32 6.68 -1.97 4.62
N ARG A 33 7.03 -2.15 5.89
CA ARG A 33 8.21 -1.52 6.53
C ARG A 33 9.57 -2.09 6.10
N THR A 34 9.63 -3.32 5.63
CA THR A 34 10.91 -4.03 5.37
C THR A 34 11.18 -4.16 3.88
N LYS A 35 12.35 -3.71 3.42
CA LYS A 35 12.83 -3.82 2.03
C LYS A 35 13.16 -5.26 1.56
N ARG A 36 12.76 -6.30 2.31
CA ARG A 36 12.97 -7.70 1.90
C ARG A 36 11.73 -8.22 1.18
N GLY A 37 11.90 -8.62 -0.08
CA GLY A 37 10.81 -8.95 -1.00
C GLY A 37 10.26 -7.70 -1.69
N VAL A 38 9.56 -7.90 -2.82
CA VAL A 38 8.98 -6.94 -3.80
C VAL A 38 8.06 -5.82 -3.23
N ILE A 39 8.13 -5.53 -1.94
CA ILE A 39 7.21 -4.72 -1.13
C ILE A 39 7.60 -3.23 -1.07
N CYS A 40 8.47 -2.78 -1.97
CA CYS A 40 8.81 -1.35 -2.14
C CYS A 40 8.16 -0.71 -3.38
N ASP A 41 7.21 -1.39 -4.04
CA ASP A 41 6.58 -0.92 -5.28
C ASP A 41 5.90 0.47 -5.13
N LEU A 42 5.45 0.81 -3.93
CA LEU A 42 4.78 2.11 -3.68
C LEU A 42 5.74 3.31 -3.67
N ALA A 43 6.93 3.18 -3.08
CA ALA A 43 7.83 4.32 -2.94
C ALA A 43 8.36 4.76 -4.32
N GLU A 44 8.79 3.80 -5.14
CA GLU A 44 9.24 4.05 -6.52
C GLU A 44 8.11 4.61 -7.38
N ARG A 45 6.89 4.05 -7.29
CA ARG A 45 5.77 4.49 -8.15
C ARG A 45 5.09 5.79 -7.69
N LEU A 46 5.24 6.19 -6.43
CA LEU A 46 4.73 7.48 -5.95
C LEU A 46 5.67 8.64 -6.27
N ASP A 47 6.99 8.41 -6.31
CA ASP A 47 7.96 9.42 -6.78
C ASP A 47 7.65 9.82 -8.23
N ASP A 48 7.30 8.87 -9.09
CA ASP A 48 6.89 9.15 -10.49
C ASP A 48 5.55 9.89 -10.61
N SER A 49 4.69 9.80 -9.59
CA SER A 49 3.33 10.36 -9.67
C SER A 49 3.22 11.83 -9.25
N GLY A 50 4.27 12.37 -8.61
CA GLY A 50 4.31 13.75 -8.10
C GLY A 50 3.25 14.10 -7.04
N LYS A 51 2.45 13.12 -6.57
CA LYS A 51 1.32 13.32 -5.65
C LYS A 51 1.35 12.24 -4.57
N PHE A 52 2.13 12.47 -3.53
CA PHE A 52 2.11 11.63 -2.33
C PHE A 52 1.58 12.40 -1.12
N PHE A 53 0.75 11.72 -0.33
CA PHE A 53 0.31 12.21 0.96
C PHE A 53 1.35 11.84 2.02
N ARG A 54 2.09 12.83 2.53
CA ARG A 54 2.99 12.67 3.67
C ARG A 54 2.21 12.94 4.96
N PHE A 55 1.89 11.89 5.70
CA PHE A 55 1.38 12.04 7.05
C PHE A 55 2.53 12.49 7.98
N SER A 56 2.39 13.64 8.63
CA SER A 56 3.42 14.24 9.50
C SER A 56 3.35 13.80 10.97
N GLY A 57 2.36 12.99 11.35
CA GLY A 57 2.25 12.47 12.72
C GLY A 57 1.61 13.42 13.74
N GLY A 58 0.94 14.50 13.32
CA GLY A 58 0.21 15.37 14.25
C GLY A 58 -0.96 14.64 14.91
N GLU A 59 -1.04 14.66 16.23
CA GLU A 59 -2.21 14.20 16.98
C GLU A 59 -3.43 15.06 16.60
N ARG A 60 -4.59 14.40 16.48
CA ARG A 60 -5.90 15.05 16.34
C ARG A 60 -6.81 14.49 17.42
N ALA A 61 -7.58 15.37 18.05
CA ALA A 61 -8.69 14.95 18.90
C ALA A 61 -9.68 14.13 18.04
N PHE A 62 -10.25 13.10 18.68
CA PHE A 62 -11.29 12.26 18.09
C PHE A 62 -12.51 13.08 17.68
#